data_AF-A0A286ULY0-F1
#
_entry.id   AF-A0A286ULY0-F1
#
_cell.length_a   1.000
_cell.length_b   1.000
_cell.length_c   1.000
_cell.angle_alpha   90.00
_cell.angle_beta   90.00
_cell.angle_gamma   90.00
#
_symmetry.space_group_name_H-M   'P 1'
#
loop_
_entity.id
_entity.type
_entity.pdbx_description
1 polymer ?
#
loop_
_entity_poly.entity_id
_entity_poly.type
_entity_poly.pdbx_seq_one_letter_code
_entity_poly.pdbx_strand_id
1 'polypeptide(L)'
;MMLVPFLAILTGTRLVSAFSDSSPLLAWSTKDLSLGDISSFNYNHLFFKDELCDLDAIVFIDQPGLRAQDLRGVDKSSVLHSQIQKSSSSLQLPYVTLGTQDSITDVAEVLSTKCGSRVVWGSEHDSSSSASDKHIFIVTLPSMYGAGSQRKDILSKSDAYLSELLNKIETTFSNTIVFYTGSVSRTLHERQEFDEETKPFSFLAPQGDGILSRYQILTPGLIISLALGFFLLLPIVLLSIKALASVQSSVRLDVPKPTGQDKKNQ
;
A
#
# COMPACT_ATOMS: atom_id res chain seq x y z
N MET A 1 0.08 24.93 -49.00
CA MET A 1 -0.42 25.90 -48.00
C MET A 1 -1.67 25.26 -47.40
N MET A 2 -1.73 24.73 -46.19
CA MET A 2 -1.04 25.01 -44.93
C MET A 2 -0.44 23.73 -44.32
N LEU A 3 0.82 23.82 -43.87
CA LEU A 3 1.42 22.92 -42.91
C LEU A 3 1.05 23.46 -41.52
N VAL A 4 0.23 22.74 -40.77
CA VAL A 4 0.00 23.02 -39.34
C VAL A 4 0.82 21.99 -38.56
N PRO A 5 1.79 22.40 -37.73
CA PRO A 5 2.57 21.47 -36.95
C PRO A 5 1.71 20.96 -35.79
N PHE A 6 1.46 19.65 -35.75
CA PHE A 6 0.93 19.00 -34.55
C PHE A 6 2.01 19.03 -33.47
N LEU A 7 1.89 20.03 -32.59
CA LEU A 7 2.67 20.16 -31.37
C LEU A 7 2.37 18.94 -30.48
N ALA A 8 3.31 18.01 -30.38
CA ALA A 8 3.22 16.85 -29.49
C ALA A 8 3.32 17.34 -28.04
N ILE A 9 2.17 17.42 -27.36
CA ILE A 9 2.10 17.69 -25.92
C ILE A 9 2.54 16.41 -25.19
N LEU A 10 3.85 16.26 -24.99
CA LEU A 10 4.44 15.30 -24.06
C LEU A 10 4.40 15.91 -22.65
N THR A 11 3.21 16.00 -22.04
CA THR A 11 3.10 16.38 -20.63
C THR A 11 3.23 15.15 -19.76
N GLY A 12 4.29 15.16 -18.93
CA GLY A 12 4.79 14.08 -18.10
C GLY A 12 3.74 13.21 -17.42
N THR A 13 3.86 11.91 -17.67
CA THR A 13 3.32 10.87 -16.79
C THR A 13 3.99 11.02 -15.43
N ARG A 14 3.29 11.61 -14.45
CA ARG A 14 3.68 11.49 -13.05
C ARG A 14 3.53 10.02 -12.67
N LEU A 15 4.65 9.39 -12.33
CA LEU A 15 4.67 8.07 -11.72
C LEU A 15 3.82 8.17 -10.44
N VAL A 16 2.74 7.40 -10.40
CA VAL A 16 1.86 7.32 -9.24
C VAL A 16 2.57 6.46 -8.20
N SER A 17 3.39 7.08 -7.36
CA SER A 17 3.82 6.49 -6.08
C SER A 17 2.67 6.58 -5.10
N ALA A 18 1.68 5.69 -5.23
CA ALA A 18 0.74 5.46 -4.15
C ALA A 18 1.40 4.49 -3.16
N PHE A 19 1.36 4.77 -1.86
CA PHE A 19 1.73 3.87 -0.74
C PHE A 19 3.18 3.86 -0.20
N SER A 20 4.04 4.82 -0.57
CA SER A 20 5.41 4.87 0.02
C SER A 20 5.38 5.07 1.54
N ASP A 21 4.46 5.91 2.04
CA ASP A 21 4.42 6.34 3.45
C ASP A 21 3.27 5.71 4.24
N SER A 22 2.77 4.55 3.80
CA SER A 22 1.71 3.83 4.51
C SER A 22 2.24 2.56 5.16
N SER A 23 1.93 2.38 6.44
CA SER A 23 2.17 1.14 7.18
C SER A 23 0.86 0.44 7.50
N PRO A 24 0.88 -0.90 7.63
CA PRO A 24 -0.30 -1.61 8.09
C PRO A 24 -0.50 -1.37 9.58
N LEU A 25 -1.75 -1.26 10.02
CA LEU A 25 -2.15 -1.29 11.42
C LEU A 25 -3.05 -2.49 11.62
N LEU A 26 -2.63 -3.39 12.49
CA LEU A 26 -3.40 -4.53 12.96
C LEU A 26 -3.69 -4.32 14.45
N ALA A 27 -4.95 -4.42 14.84
CA ALA A 27 -5.35 -4.32 16.23
C ALA A 27 -6.23 -5.51 16.61
N TRP A 28 -6.04 -6.07 17.79
CA TRP A 28 -6.92 -7.10 18.33
C TRP A 28 -7.01 -7.01 19.85
N SER A 29 -8.16 -7.40 20.40
CA SER A 29 -8.40 -7.37 21.84
C SER A 29 -9.05 -8.64 22.36
N THR A 30 -8.70 -9.01 23.58
CA THR A 30 -9.36 -10.09 24.33
C THR A 30 -10.78 -9.70 24.78
N LYS A 31 -11.05 -8.40 24.92
CA LYS A 31 -12.36 -7.85 25.27
C LYS A 31 -13.13 -7.48 24.00
N ASP A 32 -14.46 -7.53 24.07
CA ASP A 32 -15.32 -7.01 23.00
C ASP A 32 -15.22 -5.48 22.95
N LEU A 33 -14.47 -4.95 21.99
CA LEU A 33 -14.39 -3.53 21.68
C LEU A 33 -14.99 -3.26 20.31
N SER A 34 -15.60 -2.08 20.14
CA SER A 34 -16.19 -1.65 18.87
C SER A 34 -15.10 -1.20 17.88
N LEU A 35 -14.22 -2.11 17.48
CA LEU A 35 -13.07 -1.86 16.60
C LEU A 35 -13.46 -1.75 15.11
N GLY A 36 -14.60 -2.31 14.70
CA GLY A 36 -14.97 -2.50 13.29
C GLY A 36 -15.49 -1.26 12.53
N ASP A 37 -15.94 -0.21 13.23
CA ASP A 37 -16.53 0.99 12.59
C ASP A 37 -15.48 2.02 12.12
N ILE A 38 -14.20 1.69 12.22
CA ILE A 38 -13.12 2.65 12.01
C ILE A 38 -12.63 2.58 10.57
N SER A 39 -12.92 3.64 9.80
CA SER A 39 -12.36 3.82 8.47
C SER A 39 -10.86 4.15 8.53
N SER A 40 -10.10 3.73 7.53
CA SER A 40 -8.65 3.99 7.40
C SER A 40 -8.26 5.48 7.46
N PHE A 41 -9.20 6.38 7.19
CA PHE A 41 -8.97 7.83 7.12
C PHE A 41 -9.06 8.53 8.47
N ASN A 42 -9.55 7.86 9.52
CA ASN A 42 -9.72 8.49 10.83
C ASN A 42 -9.37 7.53 11.97
N TYR A 43 -8.22 6.89 11.84
CA TYR A 43 -7.68 5.96 12.84
C TYR A 43 -7.33 6.67 14.16
N ASN A 44 -7.14 7.98 14.19
CA ASN A 44 -6.87 8.73 15.42
C ASN A 44 -7.97 8.50 16.47
N HIS A 45 -9.24 8.40 16.06
CA HIS A 45 -10.33 8.10 16.99
C HIS A 45 -10.18 6.73 17.67
N LEU A 46 -9.44 5.79 17.09
CA LEU A 46 -9.15 4.50 17.71
C LEU A 46 -8.43 4.68 19.05
N PHE A 47 -7.39 5.52 19.06
CA PHE A 47 -6.54 5.73 20.23
C PHE A 47 -7.17 6.62 21.30
N PHE A 48 -8.27 7.31 21.00
CA PHE A 48 -8.93 8.21 21.94
C PHE A 48 -10.25 7.67 22.49
N LYS A 49 -10.61 6.42 22.22
CA LYS A 49 -11.81 5.80 22.81
C LYS A 49 -11.67 5.67 24.32
N ASP A 50 -12.73 6.02 25.05
CA ASP A 50 -12.75 5.88 26.51
C ASP A 50 -12.74 4.41 26.95
N GLU A 51 -13.26 3.52 26.10
CA GLU A 51 -13.21 2.05 26.29
C GLU A 51 -11.78 1.51 26.46
N LEU A 52 -10.76 2.19 25.93
CA LEU A 52 -9.36 1.79 26.10
C LEU A 52 -8.88 1.96 27.54
N CYS A 53 -9.45 2.93 28.28
CA CYS A 53 -9.10 3.12 29.68
C CYS A 53 -9.70 2.05 30.59
N ASP A 54 -10.63 1.22 30.11
CA ASP A 54 -11.18 0.08 30.85
C ASP A 54 -10.34 -1.20 30.70
N LEU A 55 -9.22 -1.13 29.98
CA LEU A 55 -8.30 -2.24 29.77
C LEU A 55 -7.23 -2.29 30.87
N ASP A 56 -6.75 -3.49 31.15
CA ASP A 56 -5.68 -3.72 32.13
C ASP A 56 -4.32 -3.43 31.48
N ALA A 57 -4.15 -3.80 30.20
CA ALA A 57 -2.95 -3.52 29.43
C ALA A 57 -3.22 -3.11 27.98
N ILE A 58 -2.44 -2.15 27.50
CA ILE A 58 -2.39 -1.73 26.10
C ILE A 58 -0.99 -2.03 25.57
N VAL A 59 -0.87 -2.78 24.48
CA VAL A 59 0.42 -3.18 23.91
C VAL A 59 0.59 -2.55 22.54
N PHE A 60 1.62 -1.72 22.37
CA PHE A 60 2.07 -1.22 21.09
C PHE A 60 3.28 -2.02 20.63
N ILE A 61 3.18 -2.58 19.43
CA ILE A 61 4.21 -3.37 18.78
C ILE A 61 4.56 -2.66 17.47
N ASP A 62 5.74 -2.08 17.43
CA ASP A 62 6.28 -1.45 16.23
C ASP A 62 7.28 -2.39 15.56
N GLN A 63 7.10 -2.64 14.26
CA GLN A 63 8.08 -3.33 13.45
C GLN A 63 8.54 -2.45 12.28
N PRO A 64 9.70 -1.80 12.39
CA PRO A 64 10.19 -0.90 11.37
C PRO A 64 10.28 -1.57 9.99
N GLY A 65 9.77 -0.92 8.95
CA GLY A 65 9.77 -1.42 7.57
C GLY A 65 8.70 -2.47 7.25
N LEU A 66 7.78 -2.80 8.17
CA LEU A 66 6.67 -3.71 7.93
C LEU A 66 5.69 -3.13 6.88
N ARG A 67 5.27 -3.98 5.93
CA ARG A 67 4.35 -3.60 4.84
C ARG A 67 3.11 -4.47 4.86
N ALA A 68 2.02 -3.96 4.29
CA ALA A 68 0.76 -4.70 4.13
C ALA A 68 0.94 -6.04 3.41
N GLN A 69 1.89 -6.11 2.48
CA GLN A 69 2.18 -7.33 1.71
C GLN A 69 2.78 -8.44 2.58
N ASP A 70 3.54 -8.09 3.62
CA ASP A 70 4.14 -9.08 4.53
C ASP A 70 3.04 -9.77 5.34
N LEU A 71 2.03 -9.00 5.78
CA LEU A 71 0.90 -9.51 6.56
C LEU A 71 -0.09 -10.33 5.74
N ARG A 72 -0.16 -10.15 4.41
CA ARG A 72 -0.99 -10.96 3.52
C ARG A 72 -0.50 -12.40 3.39
N GLY A 73 0.80 -12.63 3.53
CA GLY A 73 1.45 -13.92 3.40
C GLY A 73 1.69 -14.64 4.73
N VAL A 74 1.11 -14.15 5.83
CA VAL A 74 1.26 -14.73 7.17
C VAL A 74 0.70 -16.14 7.17
N ASP A 75 1.54 -17.10 7.56
CA ASP A 75 1.16 -18.51 7.61
C ASP A 75 0.03 -18.70 8.65
N LYS A 76 -0.96 -19.54 8.32
CA LYS A 76 -2.11 -19.79 9.21
C LYS A 76 -1.72 -20.42 10.56
N SER A 77 -0.53 -21.03 10.62
CA SER A 77 0.06 -21.58 11.84
C SER A 77 0.80 -20.56 12.69
N SER A 78 0.95 -19.32 12.20
CA SER A 78 1.61 -18.26 12.96
C SER A 78 0.82 -17.88 14.20
N VAL A 79 1.55 -17.40 15.21
CA VAL A 79 0.96 -16.91 16.45
C VAL A 79 0.08 -15.71 16.17
N LEU A 80 0.54 -14.78 15.34
CA LEU A 80 -0.26 -13.65 14.88
C LEU A 80 -1.62 -14.06 14.33
N HIS A 81 -1.67 -15.03 13.41
CA HIS A 81 -2.95 -15.49 12.85
C HIS A 81 -3.84 -16.11 13.92
N SER A 82 -3.26 -16.93 14.80
CA SER A 82 -3.98 -17.58 15.88
C SER A 82 -4.55 -16.59 16.90
N GLN A 83 -3.82 -15.51 17.21
CA GLN A 83 -4.23 -14.49 18.16
C GLN A 83 -5.38 -13.65 17.62
N ILE A 84 -5.30 -13.23 16.35
CA ILE A 84 -6.38 -12.50 15.68
C ILE A 84 -7.65 -13.36 15.63
N GLN A 85 -7.54 -14.66 15.34
CA GLN A 85 -8.71 -15.55 15.29
C GLN A 85 -9.34 -15.82 16.66
N LYS A 86 -8.53 -15.88 17.72
CA LYS A 86 -9.01 -16.09 19.09
C LYS A 86 -9.55 -14.83 19.72
N SER A 87 -9.15 -13.66 19.22
CA SER A 87 -9.57 -12.37 19.76
C SER A 87 -11.07 -12.16 19.58
N SER A 88 -11.70 -11.55 20.59
CA SER A 88 -13.12 -11.23 20.57
C SER A 88 -13.42 -10.12 19.56
N SER A 89 -12.46 -9.20 19.40
CA SER A 89 -12.55 -8.12 18.43
C SER A 89 -11.19 -7.89 17.73
N SER A 90 -11.22 -7.68 16.41
CA SER A 90 -10.04 -7.39 15.60
C SER A 90 -10.32 -6.36 14.51
N LEU A 91 -9.28 -5.62 14.13
CA LEU A 91 -9.29 -4.59 13.09
C LEU A 91 -8.00 -4.71 12.27
N GLN A 92 -8.14 -4.77 10.95
CA GLN A 92 -7.00 -4.79 10.04
C GLN A 92 -7.12 -3.65 9.04
N LEU A 93 -6.22 -2.68 9.16
CA LEU A 93 -6.10 -1.54 8.25
C LEU A 93 -4.79 -1.68 7.47
N PRO A 94 -4.83 -2.15 6.20
CA PRO A 94 -3.61 -2.44 5.45
C PRO A 94 -2.79 -1.19 5.12
N TYR A 95 -3.43 -0.03 5.04
CA TYR A 95 -2.78 1.22 4.63
C TYR A 95 -3.22 2.34 5.57
N VAL A 96 -2.35 2.68 6.52
CA VAL A 96 -2.53 3.81 7.43
C VAL A 96 -1.26 4.65 7.37
N THR A 97 -1.43 5.97 7.32
CA THR A 97 -0.32 6.91 7.45
C THR A 97 -0.04 7.12 8.93
N LEU A 98 0.54 6.14 9.62
CA LEU A 98 1.10 6.39 10.94
C LEU A 98 2.35 7.24 10.80
N GLY A 99 2.54 8.17 11.75
CA GLY A 99 3.76 8.95 11.84
C GLY A 99 4.97 8.08 12.16
N THR A 100 6.11 8.73 12.45
CA THR A 100 7.34 8.02 12.83
C THR A 100 7.20 7.28 14.16
N GLN A 101 8.20 6.50 14.57
CA GLN A 101 8.20 5.83 15.88
C GLN A 101 7.82 6.79 17.03
N ASP A 102 8.29 8.04 16.95
CA ASP A 102 7.93 9.14 17.85
C ASP A 102 6.40 9.31 18.01
N SER A 103 5.62 9.06 16.95
CA SER A 103 4.15 9.15 17.01
C SER A 103 3.51 8.06 17.88
N ILE A 104 4.09 6.86 17.96
CA ILE A 104 3.59 5.78 18.82
C ILE A 104 3.86 6.14 20.28
N THR A 105 5.02 6.72 20.54
CA THR A 105 5.45 7.11 21.89
C THR A 105 4.62 8.28 22.40
N ASP A 106 4.34 9.27 21.53
CA ASP A 106 3.46 10.40 21.84
C ASP A 106 2.03 9.91 22.15
N VAL A 107 1.49 8.99 21.34
CA VAL A 107 0.17 8.40 21.58
C VAL A 107 0.12 7.63 22.90
N ALA A 108 1.15 6.85 23.20
CA ALA A 108 1.25 6.11 24.46
C ALA A 108 1.33 7.05 25.68
N GLU A 109 2.04 8.18 25.58
CA GLU A 109 2.12 9.17 26.65
C GLU A 109 0.77 9.89 26.87
N VAL A 110 0.08 10.25 25.79
CA VAL A 110 -1.26 10.84 25.88
C VAL A 110 -2.27 9.84 26.45
N LEU A 111 -2.19 8.57 26.08
CA LEU A 111 -3.02 7.51 26.67
C LEU A 111 -2.70 7.25 28.14
N SER A 112 -1.42 7.26 28.50
CA SER A 112 -0.95 7.10 29.88
C SER A 112 -1.53 8.18 30.78
N THR A 113 -1.42 9.44 30.37
CA THR A 113 -1.96 10.58 31.12
C THR A 113 -3.49 10.55 31.18
N LYS A 114 -4.16 10.16 30.09
CA LYS A 114 -5.62 10.06 30.03
C LYS A 114 -6.17 8.94 30.93
N CYS A 115 -5.58 7.74 30.87
CA CYS A 115 -6.11 6.55 31.54
C CYS A 115 -5.50 6.30 32.93
N GLY A 116 -4.51 7.09 33.34
CA GLY A 116 -3.76 6.86 34.59
C GLY A 116 -2.88 5.61 34.52
N SER A 117 -2.43 5.22 33.32
CA SER A 117 -1.64 4.01 33.09
C SER A 117 -0.15 4.31 33.08
N ARG A 118 0.69 3.35 33.44
CA ARG A 118 2.16 3.48 33.38
C ARG A 118 2.71 3.00 32.04
N VAL A 119 3.55 3.80 31.40
CA VAL A 119 4.28 3.38 30.19
C VAL A 119 5.48 2.51 30.57
N VAL A 120 5.61 1.35 29.93
CA VAL A 120 6.70 0.38 30.09
C VAL A 120 7.34 0.12 28.73
N TRP A 121 8.66 0.20 28.67
CA TRP A 121 9.42 0.02 27.45
C TRP A 121 10.03 -1.38 27.39
N GLY A 122 9.84 -2.05 26.26
CA GLY A 122 10.38 -3.40 26.02
C GLY A 122 9.61 -4.51 26.73
N SER A 123 10.21 -5.70 26.77
CA SER A 123 9.67 -6.91 27.41
C SER A 123 10.02 -7.02 28.91
N GLU A 124 10.71 -6.02 29.44
CA GLU A 124 11.18 -6.00 30.82
C GLU A 124 10.01 -5.62 31.73
N HIS A 125 9.33 -6.66 32.18
CA HIS A 125 8.40 -6.57 33.29
C HIS A 125 9.24 -6.51 34.57
N ASP A 126 9.50 -5.31 35.07
CA ASP A 126 10.01 -5.14 36.43
C ASP A 126 9.02 -5.81 37.36
N SER A 127 9.45 -6.92 37.98
CA SER A 127 8.69 -7.80 38.87
C SER A 127 8.18 -7.13 40.17
N SER A 128 8.26 -5.81 40.25
CA SER A 128 7.69 -4.97 41.30
C SER A 128 6.39 -4.26 40.90
N SER A 129 5.95 -4.36 39.63
CA SER A 129 4.66 -3.83 39.20
C SER A 129 3.52 -4.72 39.68
N SER A 130 2.67 -4.17 40.54
CA SER A 130 1.48 -4.83 41.01
C SER A 130 0.50 -5.04 39.84
N ALA A 131 -0.14 -6.22 39.77
CA ALA A 131 -1.14 -6.54 38.74
C ALA A 131 -2.39 -5.64 38.81
N SER A 132 -2.49 -4.72 39.77
CA SER A 132 -3.60 -3.76 39.87
C SER A 132 -3.38 -2.48 39.09
N ASP A 133 -2.14 -2.18 38.68
CA ASP A 133 -1.84 -0.98 37.91
C ASP A 133 -2.10 -1.25 36.42
N LYS A 134 -2.60 -0.25 35.70
CA LYS A 134 -2.79 -0.34 34.25
C LYS A 134 -1.48 -0.04 33.54
N HIS A 135 -1.13 -0.82 32.52
CA HIS A 135 0.15 -0.68 31.82
C HIS A 135 -0.02 -0.42 30.32
N ILE A 136 0.87 0.40 29.78
CA ILE A 136 1.03 0.60 28.34
C ILE A 136 2.42 0.09 27.96
N PHE A 137 2.48 -1.00 27.21
CA PHE A 137 3.74 -1.60 26.76
C PHE A 137 4.10 -1.06 25.38
N ILE A 138 5.34 -0.62 25.20
CA ILE A 138 5.88 -0.24 23.89
C ILE A 138 7.01 -1.20 23.54
N VAL A 139 6.80 -2.01 22.51
CA VAL A 139 7.70 -3.07 22.05
C VAL A 139 8.15 -2.73 20.63
N THR A 140 9.46 -2.69 20.40
CA THR A 140 10.01 -2.52 19.05
C THR A 140 10.65 -3.83 18.59
N LEU A 141 10.18 -4.37 17.47
CA LEU A 141 10.70 -5.57 16.84
C LEU A 141 11.87 -5.24 15.89
N PRO A 142 12.67 -6.25 15.51
CA PRO A 142 13.71 -6.07 14.49
C PRO A 142 13.15 -5.53 13.17
N SER A 143 13.86 -4.59 12.56
CA SER A 143 13.48 -3.98 11.29
C SER A 143 13.41 -4.99 10.15
N MET A 144 12.43 -4.82 9.27
CA MET A 144 12.25 -5.61 8.06
C MET A 144 13.14 -5.07 6.94
N TYR A 145 14.00 -5.94 6.40
CA TYR A 145 14.87 -5.63 5.27
C TYR A 145 14.85 -6.75 4.22
N GLY A 146 15.38 -6.46 3.03
CA GLY A 146 15.40 -7.42 1.92
C GLY A 146 14.05 -7.58 1.23
N ALA A 147 13.92 -8.64 0.42
CA ALA A 147 12.74 -8.93 -0.39
C ALA A 147 12.29 -10.39 -0.26
N GLY A 148 10.99 -10.64 -0.47
CA GLY A 148 10.42 -11.99 -0.59
C GLY A 148 10.71 -12.90 0.61
N SER A 149 11.46 -13.98 0.38
CA SER A 149 11.76 -15.01 1.38
C SER A 149 12.54 -14.50 2.59
N GLN A 150 13.41 -13.50 2.41
CA GLN A 150 14.16 -12.89 3.52
C GLN A 150 13.22 -12.19 4.50
N ARG A 151 12.25 -11.44 3.98
CA ARG A 151 11.23 -10.78 4.81
C ARG A 151 10.35 -11.80 5.52
N LYS A 152 10.00 -12.90 4.84
CA LYS A 152 9.24 -14.01 5.46
C LYS A 152 10.01 -14.66 6.61
N ASP A 153 11.32 -14.87 6.47
CA ASP A 153 12.17 -15.41 7.54
C ASP A 153 12.25 -14.46 8.75
N ILE A 154 12.41 -13.15 8.52
CA ILE A 154 12.38 -12.14 9.60
C ILE A 154 11.04 -12.15 10.33
N LEU A 155 9.93 -12.22 9.58
CA LEU A 155 8.59 -12.27 10.17
C LEU A 155 8.38 -13.55 10.99
N SER A 156 8.84 -14.70 10.48
CA SER A 156 8.79 -15.99 11.19
C SER A 156 9.59 -15.97 12.50
N LYS A 157 10.79 -15.40 12.50
CA LYS A 157 11.60 -15.22 13.72
C LYS A 157 10.93 -14.27 14.71
N SER A 158 10.30 -13.22 14.20
CA SER A 158 9.55 -12.26 15.02
C SER A 158 8.31 -12.90 15.65
N ASP A 159 7.64 -13.82 14.95
CA ASP A 159 6.46 -14.55 15.43
C ASP A 159 6.76 -15.40 16.69
N ALA A 160 7.93 -16.05 16.74
CA ALA A 160 8.35 -16.80 17.92
C ALA A 160 8.55 -15.88 19.14
N TYR A 161 9.22 -14.74 18.96
CA TYR A 161 9.40 -13.75 20.04
C TYR A 161 8.06 -13.14 20.49
N LEU A 162 7.19 -12.82 19.54
CA LEU A 162 5.84 -12.33 19.83
C LEU A 162 5.03 -13.33 20.65
N SER A 163 5.18 -14.62 20.38
CA SER A 163 4.47 -15.65 21.12
C SER A 163 4.83 -15.69 22.60
N GLU A 164 6.12 -15.56 22.91
CA GLU A 164 6.60 -15.55 24.29
C GLU A 164 6.14 -14.27 25.00
N LEU A 165 6.28 -13.13 24.33
CA LEU A 165 5.89 -11.82 24.85
C LEU A 165 4.39 -11.74 25.13
N LEU A 166 3.55 -12.14 24.18
CA LEU A 166 2.10 -12.09 24.32
C LEU A 166 1.61 -13.08 25.38
N ASN A 167 2.16 -14.30 25.43
CA ASN A 167 1.82 -15.26 26.48
C ASN A 167 2.14 -14.70 27.88
N LYS A 168 3.30 -14.04 28.05
CA LYS A 168 3.66 -13.41 29.33
C LYS A 168 2.66 -12.33 29.74
N ILE A 169 2.25 -11.48 28.79
CA ILE A 169 1.27 -10.42 29.04
C ILE A 169 -0.11 -11.02 29.36
N GLU A 170 -0.57 -12.00 28.58
CA GLU A 170 -1.88 -12.66 28.78
C GLU A 170 -1.96 -13.44 30.10
N THR A 171 -0.85 -13.99 30.60
CA THR A 171 -0.83 -14.62 31.93
C THR A 171 -0.95 -13.61 33.08
N THR A 172 -0.62 -12.34 32.83
CA THR A 172 -0.60 -11.27 33.84
C THR A 172 -1.87 -10.42 33.79
N PHE A 173 -2.38 -10.15 32.59
CA PHE A 173 -3.48 -9.22 32.33
C PHE A 173 -4.61 -9.91 31.56
N SER A 174 -5.84 -9.72 32.03
CA SER A 174 -7.02 -10.37 31.44
C SER A 174 -7.61 -9.58 30.27
N ASN A 175 -7.66 -8.25 30.40
CA ASN A 175 -8.22 -7.36 29.41
C ASN A 175 -7.09 -6.63 28.69
N THR A 176 -6.75 -7.10 27.49
CA THR A 176 -5.63 -6.56 26.73
C THR A 176 -6.04 -6.18 25.32
N ILE A 177 -5.41 -5.15 24.79
CA ILE A 177 -5.45 -4.80 23.36
C ILE A 177 -4.03 -4.71 22.84
N VAL A 178 -3.81 -5.24 21.64
CA VAL A 178 -2.52 -5.18 20.96
C VAL A 178 -2.68 -4.40 19.67
N PHE A 179 -1.82 -3.41 19.49
CA PHE A 179 -1.64 -2.64 18.25
C PHE A 179 -0.32 -3.04 17.63
N TYR A 180 -0.35 -3.69 16.47
CA TYR A 180 0.82 -4.07 15.71
C TYR A 180 0.89 -3.27 14.41
N THR A 181 1.98 -2.52 14.25
CA THR A 181 2.15 -1.58 13.14
C THR A 181 3.58 -1.61 12.61
N GLY A 182 3.78 -0.98 11.45
CA GLY A 182 5.11 -0.63 10.97
C GLY A 182 5.43 0.84 11.14
N SER A 183 6.70 1.15 11.40
CA SER A 183 7.27 2.49 11.29
C SER A 183 8.21 2.59 10.09
N VAL A 184 8.41 3.80 9.58
CA VAL A 184 9.40 4.04 8.54
C VAL A 184 10.80 3.96 9.17
N SER A 185 11.58 2.94 8.83
CA SER A 185 12.99 2.90 9.19
C SER A 185 13.69 4.08 8.53
N ARG A 186 14.06 5.10 9.31
CA ARG A 186 14.92 6.21 8.85
C ARG A 186 16.37 5.72 8.69
N THR A 187 16.60 4.70 7.89
CA THR A 187 17.95 4.41 7.42
C THR A 187 18.32 5.52 6.44
N LEU A 188 19.28 6.35 6.83
CA LEU A 188 19.81 7.51 6.09
C LEU A 188 20.28 7.19 4.65
N HIS A 189 20.21 5.94 4.20
CA HIS A 189 20.68 5.49 2.89
C HIS A 189 19.62 5.48 1.78
N GLU A 190 18.33 5.66 2.07
CA GLU A 190 17.30 5.74 1.02
C GLU A 190 16.97 7.19 0.62
N ARG A 191 17.65 8.17 1.24
CA ARG A 191 17.37 9.62 1.10
C ARG A 191 17.94 10.27 -0.17
N GLN A 192 18.11 9.52 -1.26
CA GLN A 192 18.52 10.07 -2.55
C GLN A 192 17.45 10.06 -3.64
N GLU A 193 16.22 9.61 -3.39
CA GLU A 193 15.13 9.80 -4.35
C GLU A 193 13.99 10.67 -3.81
N PHE A 194 14.20 11.97 -4.07
CA PHE A 194 13.22 12.97 -4.49
C PHE A 194 12.37 13.71 -3.46
N ASP A 195 12.36 15.02 -3.69
CA ASP A 195 12.01 16.13 -2.81
C ASP A 195 10.51 16.31 -2.55
N GLU A 196 10.24 17.01 -1.46
CA GLU A 196 8.94 17.51 -1.00
C GLU A 196 8.18 18.34 -2.06
N GLU A 197 6.85 18.18 -2.16
CA GLU A 197 5.88 19.29 -2.16
C GLU A 197 4.41 18.79 -2.24
N THR A 198 3.68 18.98 -1.14
CA THR A 198 2.29 19.46 -1.01
C THR A 198 1.16 18.92 -1.93
N LYS A 199 0.24 18.13 -1.33
CA LYS A 199 -1.23 18.36 -1.19
C LYS A 199 -2.04 17.04 -1.17
N PRO A 200 -3.10 16.93 -0.36
CA PRO A 200 -3.89 15.71 -0.23
C PRO A 200 -4.83 15.53 -1.42
N PHE A 201 -4.53 14.57 -2.29
CA PHE A 201 -5.52 14.00 -3.19
C PHE A 201 -6.12 12.77 -2.53
N SER A 202 -7.35 12.89 -2.04
CA SER A 202 -8.15 11.77 -1.55
C SER A 202 -8.59 10.91 -2.74
N PHE A 203 -7.97 9.74 -2.91
CA PHE A 203 -8.52 8.68 -3.76
C PHE A 203 -9.57 7.92 -2.96
N LEU A 204 -10.83 8.10 -3.35
CA LEU A 204 -11.93 7.22 -2.96
C LEU A 204 -11.60 5.80 -3.44
N ALA A 205 -11.43 4.87 -2.50
CA ALA A 205 -11.53 3.45 -2.81
C ALA A 205 -12.96 3.18 -3.33
N PRO A 206 -13.15 2.50 -4.47
CA PRO A 206 -14.48 2.15 -4.90
C PRO A 206 -15.05 1.11 -3.93
N GLN A 207 -16.08 1.53 -3.18
CA GLN A 207 -16.97 0.62 -2.46
C GLN A 207 -17.77 -0.14 -3.50
N GLY A 208 -17.29 -1.32 -3.89
CA GLY A 208 -17.96 -2.17 -4.86
C GLY A 208 -17.53 -3.62 -4.71
N ASP A 209 -18.47 -4.45 -4.22
CA ASP A 209 -18.35 -5.90 -4.14
C ASP A 209 -18.50 -6.54 -5.53
N GLY A 210 -17.54 -6.27 -6.40
CA GLY A 210 -17.47 -6.81 -7.76
C GLY A 210 -16.23 -7.68 -7.92
N ILE A 211 -16.35 -8.78 -8.66
CA ILE A 211 -15.24 -9.73 -8.96
C ILE A 211 -14.01 -9.06 -9.59
N LEU A 212 -14.16 -7.84 -10.11
CA LEU A 212 -13.09 -7.01 -10.68
C LEU A 212 -12.32 -6.16 -9.65
N SER A 213 -12.79 -6.01 -8.41
CA SER A 213 -12.03 -5.33 -7.34
C SER A 213 -10.81 -6.15 -6.90
N ARG A 214 -10.84 -7.46 -7.14
CA ARG A 214 -9.77 -8.41 -6.80
C ARG A 214 -8.65 -8.44 -7.83
N TYR A 215 -8.86 -7.88 -9.01
CA TYR A 215 -7.86 -7.80 -10.07
C TYR A 215 -7.61 -6.33 -10.42
N GLN A 216 -6.60 -5.73 -9.80
CA GLN A 216 -6.00 -4.43 -10.18
C GLN A 216 -5.42 -4.39 -11.61
N ILE A 217 -5.82 -5.31 -12.50
CA ILE A 217 -5.36 -5.38 -13.88
C ILE A 217 -5.92 -4.20 -14.69
N LEU A 218 -7.11 -3.69 -14.35
CA LEU A 218 -7.66 -2.46 -14.93
C LEU A 218 -7.53 -1.29 -13.97
N THR A 219 -6.29 -0.83 -13.77
CA THR A 219 -6.08 0.50 -13.19
C THR A 219 -6.71 1.57 -14.09
N PRO A 220 -7.25 2.67 -13.53
CA PRO A 220 -7.80 3.77 -14.32
C PRO A 220 -6.81 4.28 -15.39
N GLY A 221 -5.51 4.26 -15.09
CA GLY A 221 -4.46 4.60 -16.05
C GLY A 221 -4.39 3.65 -17.25
N LEU A 222 -4.57 2.34 -17.04
CA LEU A 222 -4.60 1.35 -18.11
C LEU A 222 -5.86 1.48 -18.98
N ILE A 223 -7.01 1.80 -18.39
CA ILE A 223 -8.24 2.08 -19.15
C ILE A 223 -8.04 3.31 -20.04
N ILE A 224 -7.49 4.39 -19.49
CA ILE A 224 -7.25 5.63 -20.23
C ILE A 224 -6.23 5.40 -21.35
N SER A 225 -5.13 4.69 -21.07
CA SER A 225 -4.10 4.40 -22.09
C SER A 225 -4.65 3.51 -23.22
N LEU A 226 -5.45 2.50 -22.88
CA LEU A 226 -6.09 1.63 -23.87
C LEU A 226 -7.13 2.38 -24.69
N ALA A 227 -7.91 3.28 -24.08
CA ALA A 227 -8.86 4.12 -24.78
C ALA A 227 -8.16 5.09 -25.75
N LEU A 228 -7.08 5.75 -25.33
CA LEU A 228 -6.26 6.59 -26.20
C LEU A 228 -5.63 5.79 -27.35
N GLY A 229 -5.09 4.61 -27.05
CA GLY A 229 -4.50 3.73 -28.07
C GLY A 229 -5.51 3.31 -29.14
N PHE A 230 -6.67 2.79 -28.73
CA PHE A 230 -7.68 2.25 -29.65
C PHE A 230 -8.52 3.32 -30.34
N PHE A 231 -8.92 4.38 -29.63
CA PHE A 231 -9.87 5.36 -30.17
C PHE A 231 -9.21 6.61 -30.74
N LEU A 232 -7.95 6.89 -30.40
CA LEU A 232 -7.23 8.04 -30.97
C LEU A 232 -6.12 7.60 -31.93
N LEU A 233 -5.20 6.76 -31.46
CA LEU A 233 -3.99 6.42 -32.22
C LEU A 233 -4.29 5.49 -33.40
N LEU A 234 -5.07 4.43 -33.17
CA LEU A 234 -5.44 3.45 -34.19
C LEU A 234 -6.19 4.05 -35.40
N PRO A 235 -7.23 4.91 -35.25
CA PRO A 235 -7.89 5.49 -36.42
C PRO A 235 -6.99 6.45 -37.20
N ILE A 236 -6.09 7.19 -36.54
CA ILE A 236 -5.11 8.05 -37.22
C ILE A 236 -4.19 7.21 -38.09
N VAL A 237 -3.64 6.11 -37.56
CA VAL A 237 -2.79 5.18 -38.31
C VAL A 237 -3.54 4.57 -39.49
N LEU A 238 -4.77 4.11 -39.29
CA LEU A 238 -5.59 3.53 -40.36
C LEU A 238 -5.91 4.55 -41.47
N LEU A 239 -6.22 5.79 -41.10
CA LEU A 239 -6.40 6.89 -42.06
C LEU A 239 -5.13 7.16 -42.85
N SER A 240 -3.98 7.13 -42.17
CA SER A 240 -2.67 7.36 -42.79
C SER A 240 -2.36 6.26 -43.80
N ILE A 241 -2.54 4.98 -43.44
CA ILE A 241 -2.34 3.85 -44.36
C ILE A 241 -3.26 3.97 -45.57
N LYS A 242 -4.53 4.33 -45.38
CA LYS A 242 -5.48 4.55 -46.50
C LYS A 242 -5.04 5.69 -47.41
N ALA A 243 -4.50 6.78 -46.85
CA ALA A 243 -3.98 7.89 -47.63
C ALA A 243 -2.74 7.49 -48.45
N LEU A 244 -1.79 6.74 -47.87
CA LEU A 244 -0.62 6.22 -48.59
C LEU A 244 -1.02 5.23 -49.69
N ALA A 245 -1.97 4.34 -49.41
CA ALA A 245 -2.46 3.37 -50.39
C ALA A 245 -3.21 4.02 -51.56
N SER A 246 -3.72 5.24 -51.39
CA SER A 246 -4.44 5.97 -52.44
C SER A 246 -3.51 6.61 -53.49
N VAL A 247 -2.21 6.64 -53.26
CA VAL A 247 -1.25 7.18 -54.23
C VAL A 247 -1.06 6.15 -55.35
N GLN A 248 -1.92 6.24 -56.36
CA GLN A 248 -1.73 5.50 -57.61
C GLN A 248 -0.58 6.15 -58.38
N SER A 249 0.54 5.44 -58.57
CA SER A 249 1.56 5.90 -59.51
C SER A 249 0.98 5.75 -60.91
N SER A 250 0.72 6.88 -61.57
CA SER A 250 0.30 6.87 -62.98
C SER A 250 1.51 6.45 -63.82
N VAL A 251 1.68 5.15 -64.03
CA VAL A 251 2.64 4.60 -64.98
C VAL A 251 2.10 4.87 -66.39
N ARG A 252 2.24 6.12 -66.85
CA ARG A 252 2.28 6.40 -68.28
C ARG A 252 3.68 6.05 -68.76
N LEU A 253 3.89 4.76 -69.01
CA LEU A 253 4.91 4.33 -69.95
C LEU A 253 4.39 4.74 -71.33
N ASP A 254 4.86 5.87 -71.83
CA ASP A 254 4.69 6.23 -73.23
C ASP A 254 5.25 5.08 -74.08
N VAL A 255 4.35 4.28 -74.67
CA VAL A 255 4.71 3.24 -75.63
C VAL A 255 5.14 3.96 -76.91
N PRO A 256 6.40 3.83 -77.35
CA PRO A 256 6.83 4.41 -78.62
C PRO A 256 6.03 3.76 -79.75
N LYS A 257 5.35 4.60 -80.54
CA LYS A 257 4.63 4.23 -81.76
C LYS A 257 5.59 3.43 -82.67
N PRO A 258 5.31 2.16 -83.03
CA PRO A 258 6.11 1.46 -84.04
C PRO A 258 5.83 2.11 -85.40
N THR A 259 6.81 2.85 -85.90
CA THR A 259 6.83 3.38 -87.26
C THR A 259 7.15 2.27 -88.25
N GLY A 260 6.32 2.14 -89.30
CA GLY A 260 6.76 1.69 -90.61
C GLY A 260 6.53 0.21 -90.95
N GLN A 261 5.31 -0.11 -91.40
CA GLN A 261 5.14 -1.12 -92.45
C GLN A 261 5.55 -0.48 -93.78
N ASP A 262 6.78 -0.73 -94.24
CA ASP A 262 7.12 -0.56 -95.66
C ASP A 262 7.11 -1.93 -96.34
N LYS A 263 6.02 -2.19 -97.06
CA LYS A 263 5.92 -3.23 -98.10
C LYS A 263 6.88 -2.87 -99.23
N LYS A 264 7.96 -3.64 -99.42
CA LYS A 264 8.66 -3.71 -100.71
C LYS A 264 8.20 -4.95 -101.48
N ASN A 265 7.37 -4.70 -102.49
CA ASN A 265 7.27 -5.54 -103.68
C ASN A 265 8.48 -5.23 -104.57
N GLN A 266 9.32 -6.22 -104.82
CA GLN A 266 9.87 -6.64 -106.13
C GLN A 266 11.02 -7.62 -105.92
#